data_AF-R6E2C8-F1
#
_entry.id   AF-R6E2C8-F1
#
_cell.length_a   1.000
_cell.length_b   1.000
_cell.length_c   1.000
_cell.angle_alpha   90.00
_cell.angle_beta   90.00
_cell.angle_gamma   90.00
#
_symmetry.space_group_name_H-M   'P 1'
#
loop_
_entity.id
_entity.type
_entity.pdbx_description
1 polymer ?
#
loop_
_entity_poly.entity_id
_entity_poly.type
_entity_poly.pdbx_seq_one_letter_code
_entity_poly.pdbx_strand_id
1 'polypeptide(L)'
;MSDYSENNRTNYNEIHEEGLEKVKTAIKAAKDVKRANRRAKRKKAANILVCSFAALVIAVPNMSAEVADAMSDIPLIGKICDAVTFRDYHYSSERFQADVIVPGIIDSREDSYGADTLRKQSTENVNRKIDAIANELIEEFKRQAEAGDEGYASLYVNYEILHTTDEYFTLKLITFQGAGSGYEQDYYYTIDMDTGRELKLSDLFEDGSDYITPISENIKEQMREKMADESAGATYWIDIDKSDPVYEWAFEKISPDQQFYVDKDGNIVIAFGEGDVAPMYMGTQEFVIPKYVTDNMRR
;
A
#
# COMPACT_ATOMS: atom_id res chain seq x y z
N MET A 1 28.89 7.03 -20.65
CA MET A 1 28.17 6.60 -19.43
C MET A 1 27.05 7.61 -19.14
N SER A 2 26.14 7.84 -20.12
CA SER A 2 25.00 8.76 -19.96
C SER A 2 23.80 8.50 -20.89
N ASP A 3 23.60 7.31 -21.46
CA ASP A 3 22.51 7.08 -22.43
C ASP A 3 21.46 6.03 -21.99
N TYR A 4 21.58 5.45 -20.79
CA TYR A 4 20.65 4.41 -20.31
C TYR A 4 19.50 4.93 -19.44
N SER A 5 19.48 6.22 -19.06
CA SER A 5 18.47 6.78 -18.14
C SER A 5 17.31 7.54 -18.82
N GLU A 6 17.47 7.97 -20.08
CA GLU A 6 16.42 8.75 -20.77
C GLU A 6 15.40 7.86 -21.49
N ASN A 7 15.81 6.72 -22.06
CA ASN A 7 14.91 5.88 -22.86
C ASN A 7 13.86 5.12 -22.04
N ASN A 8 14.18 4.77 -20.79
CA ASN A 8 13.22 4.09 -19.88
C ASN A 8 12.20 5.06 -19.26
N ARG A 9 12.54 6.35 -19.13
CA ARG A 9 11.61 7.37 -18.61
C ARG A 9 10.50 7.69 -19.59
N THR A 10 10.81 7.81 -20.88
CA THR A 10 9.83 8.13 -21.93
C THR A 10 8.84 6.98 -22.11
N ASN A 11 9.31 5.74 -22.13
CA ASN A 11 8.47 4.56 -22.30
C ASN A 11 7.59 4.30 -21.05
N TYR A 12 8.12 4.51 -19.84
CA TYR A 12 7.35 4.41 -18.60
C TYR A 12 6.23 5.45 -18.52
N ASN A 13 6.50 6.71 -18.88
CA ASN A 13 5.50 7.77 -18.86
C ASN A 13 4.40 7.56 -19.92
N GLU A 14 4.76 7.12 -21.14
CA GLU A 14 3.78 6.83 -22.19
C GLU A 14 2.87 5.64 -21.83
N ILE A 15 3.43 4.56 -21.27
CA ILE A 15 2.67 3.39 -20.80
C ILE A 15 1.75 3.77 -19.63
N HIS A 16 2.22 4.64 -18.72
CA HIS A 16 1.44 5.13 -17.59
C HIS A 16 0.28 6.04 -18.02
N GLU A 17 0.54 7.04 -18.88
CA GLU A 17 -0.49 7.94 -19.41
C GLU A 17 -1.55 7.18 -20.22
N GLU A 18 -1.14 6.26 -21.09
CA GLU A 18 -2.06 5.43 -21.87
C GLU A 18 -2.91 4.53 -20.95
N GLY A 19 -2.31 3.95 -19.91
CA GLY A 19 -3.01 3.17 -18.89
C GLY A 19 -4.02 4.02 -18.10
N LEU A 20 -3.62 5.22 -17.68
CA LEU A 20 -4.46 6.13 -16.89
C LEU A 20 -5.71 6.58 -17.67
N GLU A 21 -5.56 6.91 -18.95
CA GLU A 21 -6.66 7.29 -19.85
C GLU A 21 -7.60 6.10 -20.15
N LYS A 22 -7.04 4.89 -20.29
CA LYS A 22 -7.84 3.67 -20.45
C LYS A 22 -8.66 3.37 -19.19
N VAL A 23 -8.09 3.52 -18.00
CA VAL A 23 -8.84 3.32 -16.76
C VAL A 23 -9.91 4.38 -16.55
N LYS A 24 -9.61 5.67 -16.78
CA LYS A 24 -10.65 6.73 -16.73
C LYS A 24 -11.81 6.44 -17.67
N THR A 25 -11.51 5.96 -18.87
CA THR A 25 -12.52 5.55 -19.86
C THR A 25 -13.33 4.36 -19.37
N ALA A 26 -12.69 3.36 -18.77
CA ALA A 26 -13.35 2.19 -18.20
C ALA A 26 -14.24 2.55 -17.00
N ILE A 27 -13.80 3.44 -16.10
CA ILE A 27 -14.60 3.94 -14.96
C ILE A 27 -15.84 4.70 -15.46
N LYS A 28 -15.68 5.53 -16.50
CA LYS A 28 -16.78 6.26 -17.13
C LYS A 28 -17.79 5.31 -17.78
N ALA A 29 -17.30 4.33 -18.54
CA ALA A 29 -18.13 3.28 -19.13
C ALA A 29 -18.84 2.44 -18.05
N ALA A 30 -18.17 2.11 -16.94
CA ALA A 30 -18.75 1.39 -15.82
C ALA A 30 -19.86 2.20 -15.11
N LYS A 31 -19.71 3.51 -14.94
CA LYS A 31 -20.77 4.40 -14.40
C LYS A 31 -22.00 4.45 -15.34
N ASP A 32 -21.78 4.45 -16.64
CA ASP A 32 -22.84 4.44 -17.66
C ASP A 32 -23.55 3.08 -17.74
N VAL A 33 -22.80 1.98 -17.63
CA VAL A 33 -23.31 0.61 -17.54
C VAL A 33 -24.07 0.41 -16.23
N LYS A 34 -23.64 0.99 -15.10
CA LYS A 34 -24.37 0.96 -13.81
C LYS A 34 -25.72 1.68 -13.87
N ARG A 35 -25.84 2.72 -14.71
CA ARG A 35 -27.12 3.39 -15.05
C ARG A 35 -28.02 2.53 -15.94
N ALA A 36 -27.45 1.78 -16.88
CA ALA A 36 -28.18 0.87 -17.77
C ALA A 36 -28.62 -0.45 -17.09
N ASN A 37 -27.78 -1.01 -16.22
CA ASN A 37 -27.96 -2.31 -15.57
C ASN A 37 -28.95 -2.31 -14.40
N ARG A 38 -29.43 -1.15 -13.95
CA ARG A 38 -30.61 -1.06 -13.07
C ARG A 38 -31.89 -1.62 -13.74
N ARG A 39 -31.88 -1.86 -15.06
CA ARG A 39 -33.01 -2.37 -15.85
C ARG A 39 -32.88 -3.83 -16.32
N ALA A 40 -31.76 -4.53 -16.09
CA ALA A 40 -31.49 -5.80 -16.78
C ALA A 40 -31.04 -6.98 -15.88
N LYS A 41 -31.33 -6.97 -14.57
CA LYS A 41 -31.05 -8.14 -13.72
C LYS A 41 -32.03 -9.29 -13.98
N ARG A 42 -31.69 -10.20 -14.89
CA ARG A 42 -32.11 -11.62 -14.90
C ARG A 42 -31.30 -12.42 -15.94
N LYS A 43 -30.25 -13.11 -15.49
CA LYS A 43 -30.02 -14.58 -15.61
C LYS A 43 -28.52 -14.96 -15.67
N LYS A 44 -28.15 -15.72 -14.63
CA LYS A 44 -27.28 -16.93 -14.54
C LYS A 44 -25.80 -16.87 -14.95
N ALA A 45 -24.96 -17.18 -13.96
CA ALA A 45 -23.57 -17.59 -14.02
C ALA A 45 -23.43 -19.12 -14.22
N ALA A 46 -22.26 -19.56 -14.71
CA ALA A 46 -21.74 -20.92 -14.57
C ALA A 46 -20.20 -20.91 -14.55
N ASN A 47 -19.62 -21.61 -13.59
CA ASN A 47 -18.21 -21.70 -13.24
C ASN A 47 -17.39 -22.53 -14.25
N ILE A 48 -16.11 -22.18 -14.46
CA ILE A 48 -15.04 -23.12 -14.87
C ILE A 48 -13.72 -22.74 -14.17
N LEU A 49 -13.07 -23.75 -13.58
CA LEU A 49 -11.76 -23.73 -12.93
C LEU A 49 -10.65 -23.82 -13.99
N VAL A 50 -9.62 -22.97 -13.97
CA VAL A 50 -8.46 -23.06 -14.88
C VAL A 50 -7.16 -22.86 -14.10
N CYS A 51 -6.24 -23.82 -14.21
CA CYS A 51 -4.83 -23.64 -13.88
C CYS A 51 -4.15 -22.89 -15.04
N SER A 52 -3.64 -21.68 -14.81
CA SER A 52 -3.06 -20.83 -15.85
C SER A 52 -1.68 -20.32 -15.47
N PHE A 53 -0.68 -20.63 -16.31
CA PHE A 53 0.50 -19.78 -16.50
C PHE A 53 0.04 -18.51 -17.24
N ALA A 54 -0.02 -17.37 -16.55
CA ALA A 54 -0.35 -16.08 -17.17
C ALA A 54 0.60 -15.00 -16.65
N ALA A 55 1.65 -14.70 -17.41
CA ALA A 55 2.31 -13.41 -17.33
C ALA A 55 1.41 -12.39 -18.05
N LEU A 56 0.42 -11.84 -17.36
CA LEU A 56 -0.44 -10.77 -17.85
C LEU A 56 0.19 -9.42 -17.49
N VAL A 57 1.16 -8.97 -18.28
CA VAL A 57 1.46 -7.53 -18.32
C VAL A 57 0.33 -6.89 -19.12
N ILE A 58 -0.81 -6.64 -18.50
CA ILE A 58 -1.90 -5.90 -19.13
C ILE A 58 -1.69 -4.42 -18.87
N ALA A 59 -1.03 -3.72 -19.79
CA ALA A 59 -1.61 -2.44 -20.16
C ALA A 59 -2.97 -2.81 -20.76
N VAL A 60 -4.10 -2.54 -20.10
CA VAL A 60 -5.40 -3.15 -20.49
C VAL A 60 -6.04 -2.44 -21.68
N PRO A 61 -5.92 -2.98 -22.92
CA PRO A 61 -7.07 -3.05 -23.78
C PRO A 61 -7.45 -4.52 -23.90
N ASN A 62 -8.67 -4.82 -23.46
CA ASN A 62 -9.46 -6.00 -23.83
C ASN A 62 -9.28 -7.25 -22.96
N MET A 63 -9.99 -7.34 -21.81
CA MET A 63 -10.27 -8.62 -21.14
C MET A 63 -11.71 -8.69 -20.58
N SER A 64 -12.19 -9.92 -20.43
CA SER A 64 -13.58 -10.38 -20.37
C SER A 64 -14.40 -9.89 -19.17
N ALA A 65 -15.73 -10.06 -19.27
CA ALA A 65 -16.72 -9.62 -18.29
C ALA A 65 -16.48 -10.08 -16.84
N GLU A 66 -15.66 -11.10 -16.60
CA GLU A 66 -15.34 -11.62 -15.26
C GLU A 66 -14.34 -10.75 -14.50
N VAL A 67 -13.37 -10.12 -15.19
CA VAL A 67 -12.42 -9.16 -14.57
C VAL A 67 -13.11 -7.81 -14.31
N ALA A 68 -14.08 -7.43 -15.16
CA ALA A 68 -14.93 -6.27 -14.94
C ALA A 68 -15.87 -6.44 -13.73
N ASP A 69 -16.26 -7.67 -13.38
CA ASP A 69 -17.06 -7.98 -12.19
C ASP A 69 -16.21 -7.90 -10.91
N ALA A 70 -14.95 -8.40 -10.94
CA ALA A 70 -14.00 -8.23 -9.84
C ALA A 70 -13.63 -6.75 -9.59
N MET A 71 -13.55 -5.93 -10.64
CA MET A 71 -13.43 -4.47 -10.53
C MET A 71 -14.73 -3.78 -10.06
N SER A 72 -15.89 -4.43 -10.17
CA SER A 72 -17.16 -3.91 -9.66
C SER A 72 -17.31 -4.07 -8.14
N ASP A 73 -16.52 -4.97 -7.53
CA ASP A 73 -16.52 -5.24 -6.09
C ASP A 73 -15.47 -4.40 -5.32
N ILE A 74 -14.59 -3.68 -6.03
CA ILE A 74 -13.77 -2.63 -5.42
C ILE A 74 -14.73 -1.54 -4.95
N PRO A 75 -14.74 -1.19 -3.65
CA PRO A 75 -15.65 -0.16 -3.18
C PRO A 75 -15.32 1.15 -3.90
N LEU A 76 -16.28 1.71 -4.65
CA LEU A 76 -16.19 3.09 -5.16
C LEU A 76 -16.25 4.02 -3.94
N ILE A 77 -15.11 4.32 -3.34
CA ILE A 77 -15.03 5.18 -2.16
C ILE A 77 -14.75 6.62 -2.62
N GLY A 78 -15.83 7.39 -2.69
CA GLY A 78 -15.80 8.82 -2.39
C GLY A 78 -15.13 9.75 -3.41
N LYS A 79 -15.90 10.16 -4.44
CA LYS A 79 -15.84 11.41 -5.24
C LYS A 79 -14.49 11.96 -5.78
N ILE A 80 -13.32 11.44 -5.40
CA ILE A 80 -12.04 12.15 -5.52
C ILE A 80 -10.86 11.24 -5.90
N CYS A 81 -10.61 10.12 -5.23
CA CYS A 81 -9.51 9.20 -5.57
C CYS A 81 -10.04 7.76 -5.65
N ASP A 82 -9.79 7.07 -6.76
CA ASP A 82 -10.13 5.66 -6.95
C ASP A 82 -8.84 4.85 -6.99
N ALA A 83 -8.74 3.77 -6.20
CA ALA A 83 -7.71 2.75 -6.38
C ALA A 83 -8.21 1.69 -7.34
N VAL A 84 -7.36 1.33 -8.31
CA VAL A 84 -7.66 0.31 -9.32
C VAL A 84 -6.50 -0.67 -9.40
N THR A 85 -6.77 -1.95 -9.68
CA THR A 85 -5.70 -2.88 -10.03
C THR A 85 -5.15 -2.49 -11.40
N PHE A 86 -3.90 -2.03 -11.40
CA PHE A 86 -3.23 -1.52 -12.61
C PHE A 86 -2.39 -2.60 -13.29
N ARG A 87 -1.80 -3.51 -12.49
CA ARG A 87 -1.02 -4.64 -12.98
C ARG A 87 -1.20 -5.84 -12.07
N ASP A 88 -1.42 -7.00 -12.66
CA ASP A 88 -1.41 -8.30 -12.00
C ASP A 88 -0.24 -9.15 -12.52
N TYR A 89 0.40 -9.90 -11.62
CA TYR A 89 1.43 -10.87 -11.97
C TYR A 89 1.23 -12.13 -11.13
N HIS A 90 0.96 -13.24 -11.80
CA HIS A 90 0.79 -14.54 -11.17
C HIS A 90 1.81 -15.54 -11.71
N TYR A 91 2.48 -16.22 -10.80
CA TYR A 91 3.40 -17.31 -11.12
C TYR A 91 3.18 -18.46 -10.14
N SER A 92 3.17 -19.69 -10.63
CA SER A 92 3.09 -20.87 -9.77
C SER A 92 3.82 -22.06 -10.38
N SER A 93 4.68 -22.67 -9.59
CA SER A 93 5.32 -23.96 -9.82
C SER A 93 5.32 -24.77 -8.51
N GLU A 94 5.93 -25.96 -8.50
CA GLU A 94 6.03 -26.78 -7.28
C GLU A 94 6.77 -26.06 -6.14
N ARG A 95 7.74 -25.19 -6.47
CA ARG A 95 8.65 -24.58 -5.50
C ARG A 95 8.53 -23.07 -5.39
N PHE A 96 7.90 -22.43 -6.37
CA PHE A 96 7.87 -20.98 -6.49
C PHE A 96 6.44 -20.50 -6.71
N GLN A 97 6.01 -19.51 -5.93
CA GLN A 97 4.68 -18.92 -6.05
C GLN A 97 4.76 -17.40 -5.99
N ALA A 98 4.16 -16.69 -6.93
CA ALA A 98 3.97 -15.26 -6.86
C ALA A 98 2.51 -14.90 -7.14
N ASP A 99 1.94 -14.05 -6.30
CA ASP A 99 0.64 -13.42 -6.50
C ASP A 99 0.76 -11.92 -6.22
N VAL A 100 0.83 -11.13 -7.27
CA VAL A 100 1.18 -9.72 -7.21
C VAL A 100 0.08 -8.89 -7.84
N ILE A 101 -0.61 -8.12 -7.02
CA ILE A 101 -1.67 -7.20 -7.39
C ILE A 101 -1.18 -5.79 -7.07
N VAL A 102 -0.87 -5.02 -8.12
CA VAL A 102 -0.31 -3.67 -8.00
C VAL A 102 -1.42 -2.65 -8.21
N PRO A 103 -1.74 -1.81 -7.21
CA PRO A 103 -2.73 -0.77 -7.37
C PRO A 103 -2.17 0.45 -8.11
N GLY A 104 -3.06 1.18 -8.76
CA GLY A 104 -2.87 2.55 -9.21
C GLY A 104 -3.92 3.46 -8.59
N ILE A 105 -3.50 4.63 -8.15
CA ILE A 105 -4.36 5.70 -7.63
C ILE A 105 -4.70 6.64 -8.78
N ILE A 106 -6.00 6.89 -8.97
CA ILE A 106 -6.54 7.79 -9.99
C ILE A 106 -7.31 8.91 -9.31
N ASP A 107 -6.90 10.15 -9.54
CA ASP A 107 -7.70 11.32 -9.19
C ASP A 107 -8.89 11.42 -10.16
N SER A 108 -10.10 11.17 -9.64
CA SER A 108 -11.35 11.11 -10.40
C SER A 108 -12.08 12.46 -10.49
N ARG A 109 -11.52 13.53 -9.89
CA ARG A 109 -12.05 14.90 -10.05
C ARG A 109 -11.80 15.34 -11.49
N GLU A 110 -12.89 15.63 -12.23
CA GLU A 110 -12.82 16.14 -13.60
C GLU A 110 -11.84 17.33 -13.71
N ASP A 111 -11.26 17.50 -14.91
CA ASP A 111 -10.48 18.67 -15.32
C ASP A 111 -11.31 19.96 -15.22
N SER A 112 -11.64 20.39 -14.00
CA SER A 112 -11.97 21.78 -13.72
C SER A 112 -10.74 22.55 -14.16
N TYR A 113 -10.85 23.34 -15.22
CA TYR A 113 -9.81 24.23 -15.73
C TYR A 113 -9.03 24.85 -14.54
N GLY A 114 -7.83 24.32 -14.26
CA GLY A 114 -7.02 24.69 -13.09
C GLY A 114 -6.88 23.68 -11.94
N ALA A 115 -7.32 22.42 -12.08
CA ALA A 115 -6.97 21.34 -11.15
C ALA A 115 -5.44 21.09 -11.23
N ASP A 116 -4.78 21.55 -10.18
CA ASP A 116 -3.37 21.89 -10.03
C ASP A 116 -2.41 20.73 -10.42
N THR A 117 -1.44 21.02 -11.29
CA THR A 117 -0.39 20.09 -11.77
C THR A 117 0.24 19.29 -10.62
N LEU A 118 0.34 19.92 -9.44
CA LEU A 118 0.87 19.33 -8.22
C LEU A 118 0.09 18.10 -7.73
N ARG A 119 -1.24 18.06 -7.88
CA ARG A 119 -2.05 16.93 -7.40
C ARG A 119 -1.86 15.70 -8.28
N LYS A 120 -1.90 15.89 -9.61
CA LYS A 120 -1.61 14.83 -10.59
C LYS A 120 -0.21 14.27 -10.37
N GLN A 121 0.78 15.15 -10.20
CA GLN A 121 2.15 14.77 -9.86
C GLN A 121 2.25 13.98 -8.56
N SER A 122 1.45 14.29 -7.54
CA SER A 122 1.45 13.55 -6.28
C SER A 122 0.95 12.12 -6.44
N THR A 123 -0.22 11.92 -7.08
CA THR A 123 -0.75 10.58 -7.34
C THR A 123 0.16 9.77 -8.26
N GLU A 124 0.73 10.39 -9.30
CA GLU A 124 1.73 9.76 -10.16
C GLU A 124 3.00 9.39 -9.37
N ASN A 125 3.43 10.22 -8.43
CA ASN A 125 4.59 9.92 -7.60
C ASN A 125 4.35 8.72 -6.69
N VAL A 126 3.17 8.61 -6.08
CA VAL A 126 2.79 7.44 -5.27
C VAL A 126 2.73 6.19 -6.16
N ASN A 127 2.10 6.26 -7.33
CA ASN A 127 2.06 5.15 -8.28
C ASN A 127 3.47 4.70 -8.69
N ARG A 128 4.40 5.64 -8.93
CA ARG A 128 5.81 5.32 -9.21
C ARG A 128 6.51 4.60 -8.07
N LYS A 129 6.25 5.01 -6.81
CA LYS A 129 6.82 4.33 -5.63
C LYS A 129 6.31 2.89 -5.53
N ILE A 130 4.99 2.71 -5.67
CA ILE A 130 4.33 1.40 -5.65
C ILE A 130 4.88 0.50 -6.76
N ASP A 131 4.98 1.02 -7.99
CA ASP A 131 5.53 0.30 -9.12
C ASP A 131 6.99 -0.10 -8.91
N ALA A 132 7.80 0.81 -8.36
CA ALA A 132 9.21 0.55 -8.09
C ALA A 132 9.38 -0.60 -7.08
N ILE A 133 8.63 -0.58 -5.97
CA ILE A 133 8.62 -1.64 -4.95
C ILE A 133 8.19 -2.97 -5.60
N ALA A 134 7.04 -2.99 -6.27
CA ALA A 134 6.54 -4.23 -6.89
C ALA A 134 7.50 -4.78 -7.95
N ASN A 135 8.13 -3.91 -8.77
CA ASN A 135 9.12 -4.33 -9.77
C ASN A 135 10.36 -4.93 -9.11
N GLU A 136 10.88 -4.30 -8.07
CA GLU A 136 12.05 -4.79 -7.34
C GLU A 136 11.80 -6.20 -6.80
N LEU A 137 10.65 -6.40 -6.14
CA LEU A 137 10.23 -7.69 -5.58
C LEU A 137 10.03 -8.76 -6.66
N ILE A 138 9.38 -8.42 -7.78
CA ILE A 138 9.18 -9.34 -8.91
C ILE A 138 10.53 -9.74 -9.51
N GLU A 139 11.45 -8.80 -9.72
CA GLU A 139 12.76 -9.09 -10.30
C GLU A 139 13.62 -9.93 -9.34
N GLU A 140 13.51 -9.72 -8.03
CA GLU A 140 14.14 -10.61 -7.05
C GLU A 140 13.56 -12.02 -7.10
N PHE A 141 12.24 -12.16 -7.09
CA PHE A 141 11.56 -13.44 -7.21
C PHE A 141 11.98 -14.20 -8.49
N LYS A 142 12.07 -13.50 -9.62
CA LYS A 142 12.56 -14.08 -10.88
C LYS A 142 14.00 -14.57 -10.77
N ARG A 143 14.91 -13.78 -10.19
CA ARG A 143 16.30 -14.21 -9.97
C ARG A 143 16.37 -15.47 -9.12
N GLN A 144 15.54 -15.58 -8.07
CA GLN A 144 15.48 -16.78 -7.23
C GLN A 144 14.95 -17.99 -8.01
N ALA A 145 13.93 -17.81 -8.84
CA ALA A 145 13.38 -18.86 -9.69
C ALA A 145 14.36 -19.31 -10.81
N GLU A 146 15.16 -18.39 -11.37
CA GLU A 146 16.14 -18.67 -12.43
C GLU A 146 17.44 -19.30 -11.89
N ALA A 147 17.80 -19.02 -10.63
CA ALA A 147 19.02 -19.54 -9.99
C ALA A 147 19.01 -21.07 -9.77
N GLY A 148 17.86 -21.73 -9.97
CA GLY A 148 17.73 -23.18 -10.04
C GLY A 148 16.70 -23.78 -9.07
N ASP A 149 16.39 -25.07 -9.25
CA ASP A 149 15.33 -25.79 -8.55
C ASP A 149 15.64 -26.16 -7.07
N GLU A 150 16.75 -25.70 -6.50
CA GLU A 150 17.16 -26.07 -5.13
C GLU A 150 16.53 -25.21 -4.02
N GLY A 151 15.76 -24.17 -4.38
CA GLY A 151 15.10 -23.27 -3.43
C GLY A 151 13.57 -23.35 -3.43
N TYR A 152 12.95 -22.69 -2.44
CA TYR A 152 11.53 -22.35 -2.42
C TYR A 152 11.40 -20.84 -2.23
N ALA A 153 10.51 -20.19 -2.98
CA ALA A 153 10.20 -18.80 -2.77
C ALA A 153 8.70 -18.51 -2.95
N SER A 154 8.20 -17.61 -2.14
CA SER A 154 6.86 -17.04 -2.28
C SER A 154 6.95 -15.52 -2.32
N LEU A 155 6.16 -14.91 -3.20
CA LEU A 155 5.97 -13.47 -3.28
C LEU A 155 4.48 -13.18 -3.26
N TYR A 156 4.06 -12.30 -2.37
CA TYR A 156 2.71 -11.78 -2.34
C TYR A 156 2.77 -10.26 -2.28
N VAL A 157 2.04 -9.60 -3.18
CA VAL A 157 1.84 -8.15 -3.14
C VAL A 157 0.36 -7.91 -3.32
N ASN A 158 -0.24 -7.18 -2.40
CA ASN A 158 -1.64 -6.78 -2.51
C ASN A 158 -1.82 -5.40 -1.87
N TYR A 159 -3.06 -4.91 -1.85
CA TYR A 159 -3.36 -3.62 -1.26
C TYR A 159 -4.69 -3.64 -0.53
N GLU A 160 -4.79 -2.75 0.45
CA GLU A 160 -6.02 -2.43 1.15
C GLU A 160 -6.26 -0.92 1.11
N ILE A 161 -7.51 -0.53 0.92
CA ILE A 161 -7.92 0.86 1.07
C ILE A 161 -8.46 1.00 2.49
N LEU A 162 -7.69 1.68 3.33
CA LEU A 162 -8.10 1.91 4.70
C LEU A 162 -9.18 2.98 4.69
N HIS A 163 -10.33 2.67 5.31
CA HIS A 163 -11.38 3.67 5.49
C HIS A 163 -10.95 4.61 6.61
N THR A 164 -10.32 5.70 6.20
CA THR A 164 -9.81 6.77 7.04
C THR A 164 -10.95 7.77 7.28
N THR A 165 -10.92 8.98 6.72
CA THR A 165 -11.99 9.98 6.91
C THR A 165 -12.49 10.49 5.55
N ASP A 166 -13.42 11.44 5.52
CA ASP A 166 -13.72 12.18 4.28
C ASP A 166 -12.55 13.08 3.84
N GLU A 167 -11.61 13.37 4.76
CA GLU A 167 -10.47 14.29 4.57
C GLU A 167 -9.22 13.56 4.06
N TYR A 168 -9.06 12.28 4.39
CA TYR A 168 -7.88 11.50 4.04
C TYR A 168 -8.27 10.23 3.28
N PHE A 169 -7.42 9.83 2.35
CA PHE A 169 -7.45 8.53 1.69
C PHE A 169 -6.14 7.82 1.99
N THR A 170 -6.17 6.58 2.48
CA THR A 170 -4.95 5.79 2.66
C THR A 170 -4.98 4.51 1.85
N LEU A 171 -3.94 4.32 1.04
CA LEU A 171 -3.62 3.05 0.41
C LEU A 171 -2.54 2.34 1.23
N LYS A 172 -2.86 1.15 1.74
CA LYS A 172 -1.92 0.22 2.36
C LYS A 172 -1.44 -0.76 1.29
N LEU A 173 -0.17 -0.72 0.92
CA LEU A 173 0.48 -1.72 0.05
C LEU A 173 1.08 -2.79 0.97
N ILE A 174 0.58 -4.01 0.84
CA ILE A 174 1.03 -5.18 1.61
C ILE A 174 2.03 -5.94 0.75
N THR A 175 3.23 -6.17 1.28
CA THR A 175 4.25 -6.97 0.59
C THR A 175 4.73 -8.08 1.50
N PHE A 176 4.87 -9.28 0.94
CA PHE A 176 5.34 -10.45 1.66
C PHE A 176 6.28 -11.27 0.78
N GLN A 177 7.43 -11.63 1.33
CA GLN A 177 8.36 -12.57 0.73
C GLN A 177 8.58 -13.74 1.68
N GLY A 178 8.59 -14.96 1.14
CA GLY A 178 8.83 -16.16 1.93
C GLY A 178 9.89 -17.06 1.32
N ALA A 179 10.96 -17.34 2.07
CA ALA A 179 12.00 -18.29 1.72
C ALA A 179 12.55 -18.94 3.00
N GLY A 180 11.88 -20.00 3.49
CA GLY A 180 12.17 -20.64 4.78
C GLY A 180 11.60 -19.88 6.00
N SER A 181 11.66 -18.54 5.98
CA SER A 181 10.88 -17.63 6.84
C SER A 181 10.08 -16.67 5.96
N GLY A 182 8.98 -16.14 6.51
CA GLY A 182 8.27 -14.99 5.93
C GLY A 182 8.89 -13.67 6.38
N TYR A 183 8.70 -12.64 5.56
CA TYR A 183 8.96 -11.24 5.85
C TYR A 183 7.83 -10.41 5.23
N GLU A 184 7.01 -9.80 6.09
CA GLU A 184 5.96 -8.85 5.70
C GLU A 184 6.41 -7.41 5.92
N GLN A 185 6.21 -6.57 4.91
CA GLN A 185 6.42 -5.13 4.97
C GLN A 185 5.21 -4.42 4.35
N ASP A 186 4.60 -3.55 5.16
CA ASP A 186 3.50 -2.70 4.75
C ASP A 186 3.97 -1.27 4.48
N TYR A 187 3.38 -0.64 3.47
CA TYR A 187 3.58 0.77 3.13
C TYR A 187 2.25 1.50 3.11
N TYR A 188 2.21 2.69 3.70
CA TYR A 188 1.00 3.49 3.88
C TYR A 188 1.14 4.81 3.14
N TYR A 189 0.31 5.01 2.12
CA TYR A 189 0.26 6.24 1.35
C TYR A 189 -1.01 7.01 1.71
N THR A 190 -0.87 7.94 2.66
CA THR A 190 -1.97 8.79 3.11
C THR A 190 -2.02 10.06 2.26
N ILE A 191 -3.15 10.31 1.61
CA ILE A 191 -3.40 11.42 0.70
C ILE A 191 -4.44 12.35 1.32
N ASP A 192 -4.11 13.62 1.39
CA ASP A 192 -5.04 14.70 1.73
C ASP A 192 -6.02 14.92 0.58
N MET A 193 -7.31 14.77 0.85
CA MET A 193 -8.35 14.77 -0.19
C MET A 193 -8.66 16.16 -0.73
N ASP A 194 -8.37 17.22 0.02
CA ASP A 194 -8.56 18.60 -0.44
C ASP A 194 -7.46 18.99 -1.44
N THR A 195 -6.21 18.72 -1.07
CA THR A 195 -5.01 19.11 -1.84
C THR A 195 -4.51 18.01 -2.77
N GLY A 196 -5.00 16.78 -2.67
CA GLY A 196 -4.55 15.63 -3.47
C GLY A 196 -3.08 15.26 -3.26
N ARG A 197 -2.44 15.74 -2.18
CA ARG A 197 -1.02 15.50 -1.89
C ARG A 197 -0.83 14.33 -0.93
N GLU A 198 0.20 13.54 -1.17
CA GLU A 198 0.72 12.57 -0.20
C GLU A 198 1.24 13.33 1.03
N LEU A 199 0.74 12.96 2.20
CA LEU A 199 1.13 13.53 3.48
C LEU A 199 2.36 12.83 4.04
N LYS A 200 3.26 13.63 4.60
CA LYS A 200 4.23 13.16 5.60
C LYS A 200 3.62 13.28 6.99
N LEU A 201 4.14 12.49 7.93
CA LEU A 201 3.68 12.56 9.32
C LEU A 201 3.83 13.98 9.89
N SER A 202 4.92 14.68 9.55
CA SER A 202 5.15 16.07 9.94
C SER A 202 4.08 17.06 9.46
N ASP A 203 3.39 16.77 8.35
CA ASP A 203 2.41 17.68 7.75
C ASP A 203 1.15 17.81 8.61
N LEU A 204 0.92 16.87 9.55
CA LEU A 204 -0.18 16.91 10.51
C LEU A 204 0.06 17.90 11.67
N PHE A 205 1.27 18.44 11.81
CA PHE A 205 1.69 19.22 12.97
C PHE A 205 2.16 20.62 12.60
N GLU A 206 2.02 21.59 13.51
CA GLU A 206 2.55 22.94 13.33
C GLU A 206 4.08 22.90 13.06
N ASP A 207 4.57 23.82 12.23
CA ASP A 207 6.00 23.88 11.87
C ASP A 207 6.89 23.98 13.12
N GLY A 208 7.85 23.08 13.24
CA GLY A 208 8.78 23.03 14.38
C GLY A 208 8.26 22.30 15.62
N SER A 209 7.07 21.70 15.56
CA SER A 209 6.54 20.86 16.64
C SER A 209 7.38 19.59 16.85
N ASP A 210 7.63 19.24 18.11
CA ASP A 210 8.24 17.98 18.50
C ASP A 210 7.18 16.89 18.68
N TYR A 211 6.66 16.36 17.57
CA TYR A 211 5.71 15.24 17.59
C TYR A 211 6.40 13.89 17.85
N ILE A 212 7.69 13.77 17.55
CA ILE A 212 8.43 12.50 17.63
C ILE A 212 8.53 12.03 19.08
N THR A 213 8.91 12.91 20.00
CA THR A 213 9.08 12.56 21.43
C THR A 213 7.79 12.04 22.07
N PRO A 214 6.66 12.77 22.09
CA PRO A 214 5.44 12.33 22.76
C PRO A 214 4.83 11.08 22.11
N ILE A 215 4.92 10.93 20.79
CA ILE A 215 4.47 9.72 20.10
C ILE A 215 5.33 8.52 20.49
N SER A 216 6.66 8.67 20.49
CA SER A 216 7.58 7.57 20.84
C SER A 216 7.40 7.11 22.28
N GLU A 217 7.24 8.04 23.22
CA GLU A 217 7.00 7.70 24.62
C GLU A 217 5.64 7.03 24.83
N ASN A 218 4.60 7.48 24.13
CA ASN A 218 3.30 6.82 24.18
C ASN A 218 3.35 5.39 23.58
N ILE A 219 4.09 5.18 22.49
CA ILE A 219 4.28 3.84 21.91
C ILE A 219 5.00 2.92 22.90
N LYS A 220 6.06 3.41 23.56
CA LYS A 220 6.76 2.64 24.61
C LYS A 220 5.84 2.28 25.77
N GLU A 221 4.97 3.20 26.20
CA GLU A 221 3.95 2.93 27.21
C GLU A 221 3.00 1.81 26.77
N GLN A 222 2.43 1.90 25.56
CA GLN A 222 1.56 0.85 25.01
C GLN A 222 2.28 -0.51 24.88
N MET A 223 3.56 -0.53 24.48
CA MET A 223 4.36 -1.75 24.41
C MET A 223 4.53 -2.39 25.81
N ARG A 224 4.81 -1.60 26.85
CA ARG A 224 4.89 -2.09 28.24
C ARG A 224 3.55 -2.68 28.70
N GLU A 225 2.44 -2.01 28.40
CA GLU A 225 1.10 -2.51 28.74
C GLU A 225 0.81 -3.85 28.06
N LYS A 226 1.12 -3.98 26.77
CA LYS A 226 0.98 -5.24 26.02
C LYS A 226 1.87 -6.36 26.58
N MET A 227 3.10 -6.05 27.01
CA MET A 227 4.02 -7.02 27.62
C MET A 227 3.64 -7.41 29.05
N ALA A 228 2.92 -6.56 29.77
CA ALA A 228 2.42 -6.87 31.12
C ALA A 228 1.27 -7.88 31.10
N ASP A 229 0.57 -8.02 29.97
CA ASP A 229 -0.40 -9.09 29.75
C ASP A 229 0.31 -10.39 29.34
N GLU A 230 0.65 -11.22 30.33
CA GLU A 230 1.32 -12.51 30.11
C GLU A 230 0.56 -13.44 29.15
N SER A 231 -0.76 -13.28 29.01
CA SER A 231 -1.57 -14.10 28.10
C SER A 231 -1.38 -13.72 26.63
N ALA A 232 -0.90 -12.50 26.35
CA ALA A 232 -0.64 -12.01 25.00
C ALA A 232 0.68 -12.55 24.44
N GLY A 233 1.62 -12.99 25.30
CA GLY A 233 2.94 -13.46 24.89
C GLY A 233 3.75 -12.41 24.11
N ALA A 234 3.40 -11.13 24.23
CA ALA A 234 3.98 -10.05 23.44
C ALA A 234 5.44 -9.79 23.85
N THR A 235 6.29 -9.49 22.87
CA THR A 235 7.67 -9.06 23.08
C THR A 235 7.96 -7.86 22.20
N TYR A 236 8.50 -6.80 22.80
CA TYR A 236 8.95 -5.61 22.09
C TYR A 236 10.39 -5.28 22.47
N TRP A 237 11.13 -4.66 21.55
CA TRP A 237 12.51 -4.24 21.76
C TRP A 237 12.57 -2.93 22.56
N ILE A 238 12.01 -2.90 23.77
CA ILE A 238 12.04 -1.73 24.66
C ILE A 238 12.65 -2.09 26.01
N ASP A 239 13.19 -1.09 26.70
CA ASP A 239 13.80 -1.23 28.03
C ASP A 239 14.88 -2.35 28.10
N ILE A 240 15.57 -2.58 26.98
CA ILE A 240 16.62 -3.60 26.84
C ILE A 240 17.88 -3.15 27.58
N ASP A 241 18.47 -4.04 28.38
CA ASP A 241 19.73 -3.77 29.06
C ASP A 241 20.88 -3.63 28.05
N LYS A 242 21.80 -2.68 28.29
CA LYS A 242 22.96 -2.43 27.41
C LYS A 242 23.90 -3.62 27.24
N SER A 243 23.85 -4.59 28.15
CA SER A 243 24.63 -5.82 28.09
C SER A 243 23.96 -6.93 27.28
N ASP A 244 22.67 -6.77 26.93
CA ASP A 244 21.94 -7.75 26.13
C ASP A 244 22.42 -7.71 24.67
N PRO A 245 22.66 -8.86 24.02
CA PRO A 245 23.05 -8.92 22.61
C PRO A 245 22.05 -8.27 21.64
N VAL A 246 20.79 -8.09 22.04
CA VAL A 246 19.77 -7.43 21.22
C VAL A 246 19.60 -5.93 21.52
N TYR A 247 20.46 -5.34 22.36
CA TYR A 247 20.38 -3.91 22.73
C TYR A 247 20.40 -2.97 21.51
N GLU A 248 21.14 -3.32 20.46
CA GLU A 248 21.20 -2.52 19.23
C GLU A 248 19.86 -2.44 18.48
N TRP A 249 18.93 -3.34 18.77
CA TRP A 249 17.57 -3.35 18.21
C TRP A 249 16.56 -2.60 19.08
N ALA A 250 17.00 -2.02 20.20
CA ALA A 250 16.11 -1.29 21.09
C ALA A 250 15.44 -0.12 20.35
N PHE A 251 14.10 -0.11 20.37
CA PHE A 251 13.28 0.97 19.88
C PHE A 251 13.47 2.21 20.76
N GLU A 252 14.11 3.23 20.21
CA GLU A 252 14.35 4.49 20.90
C GLU A 252 13.30 5.55 20.56
N LYS A 253 13.01 5.74 19.28
CA LYS A 253 12.04 6.72 18.80
C LYS A 253 11.61 6.42 17.37
N ILE A 254 10.44 6.93 16.97
CA ILE A 254 10.00 6.87 15.58
C ILE A 254 10.91 7.66 14.65
N SER A 255 10.94 7.27 13.38
CA SER A 255 11.58 8.06 12.31
C SER A 255 10.75 9.32 12.01
N PRO A 256 11.36 10.44 11.56
CA PRO A 256 10.62 11.56 10.98
C PRO A 256 9.76 11.17 9.77
N ASP A 257 10.17 10.13 9.05
CA ASP A 257 9.47 9.59 7.87
C ASP A 257 8.76 8.25 8.22
N GLN A 258 8.37 8.05 9.49
CA GLN A 258 7.68 6.83 9.95
C GLN A 258 6.39 6.58 9.15
N GLN A 259 6.13 5.30 8.83
CA GLN A 259 4.88 4.89 8.20
C GLN A 259 3.68 5.17 9.13
N PHE A 260 2.65 5.81 8.58
CA PHE A 260 1.48 6.20 9.34
C PHE A 260 0.23 6.28 8.47
N TYR A 261 -0.92 6.28 9.14
CA TYR A 261 -2.19 6.71 8.56
C TYR A 261 -3.07 7.40 9.60
N VAL A 262 -4.20 7.95 9.16
CA VAL A 262 -5.20 8.54 10.05
C VAL A 262 -6.44 7.66 10.04
N ASP A 263 -6.81 7.06 11.17
CA ASP A 263 -7.98 6.17 11.23
C ASP A 263 -9.32 6.92 11.08
N LYS A 264 -10.41 6.16 11.03
CA LYS A 264 -11.78 6.70 10.93
C LYS A 264 -12.23 7.61 12.06
N ASP A 265 -11.57 7.54 13.20
CA ASP A 265 -11.88 8.36 14.36
C ASP A 265 -10.94 9.60 14.42
N GLY A 266 -10.07 9.77 13.41
CA GLY A 266 -9.13 10.88 13.29
C GLY A 266 -7.86 10.70 14.13
N ASN A 267 -7.60 9.51 14.64
CA ASN A 267 -6.38 9.21 15.39
C ASN A 267 -5.23 8.95 14.42
N ILE A 268 -4.02 9.32 14.82
CA ILE A 268 -2.82 8.94 14.07
C ILE A 268 -2.51 7.49 14.44
N VAL A 269 -2.27 6.64 13.46
CA VAL A 269 -1.79 5.28 13.66
C VAL A 269 -0.37 5.19 13.12
N ILE A 270 0.56 4.78 13.98
CA ILE A 270 1.95 4.54 13.61
C ILE A 270 2.13 3.06 13.30
N ALA A 271 2.69 2.76 12.14
CA ALA A 271 2.91 1.40 11.66
C ALA A 271 4.40 1.06 11.58
N PHE A 272 4.72 -0.20 11.87
CA PHE A 272 6.05 -0.80 11.83
C PHE A 272 6.00 -2.12 11.07
N GLY A 273 7.03 -2.38 10.27
CA GLY A 273 7.21 -3.66 9.58
C GLY A 273 7.58 -4.78 10.56
N GLU A 274 7.63 -6.01 10.05
CA GLU A 274 8.13 -7.13 10.85
C GLU A 274 9.59 -6.89 11.26
N GLY A 275 9.91 -7.15 12.53
CA GLY A 275 11.28 -7.01 13.04
C GLY A 275 11.63 -5.61 13.57
N ASP A 276 10.94 -4.56 13.12
CA ASP A 276 11.27 -3.15 13.41
C ASP A 276 11.33 -2.84 14.92
N VAL A 277 10.31 -3.30 15.66
CA VAL A 277 10.15 -3.01 17.10
C VAL A 277 9.85 -4.24 17.94
N ALA A 278 9.78 -5.41 17.30
CA ALA A 278 9.43 -6.69 17.91
C ALA A 278 10.05 -7.86 17.12
N PRO A 279 10.17 -9.07 17.70
CA PRO A 279 10.56 -10.26 16.94
C PRO A 279 9.59 -10.53 15.79
N MET A 280 10.09 -11.11 14.69
CA MET A 280 9.33 -11.41 13.46
C MET A 280 7.99 -12.12 13.70
N TYR A 281 7.89 -13.02 14.69
CA TYR A 281 6.63 -13.75 14.97
C TYR A 281 5.47 -12.84 15.40
N MET A 282 5.78 -11.63 15.86
CA MET A 282 4.77 -10.64 16.25
C MET A 282 4.03 -10.06 15.03
N GLY A 283 4.57 -10.25 13.81
CA GLY A 283 4.03 -9.64 12.60
C GLY A 283 4.26 -8.13 12.54
N THR A 284 3.62 -7.47 11.59
CA THR A 284 3.57 -6.01 11.50
C THR A 284 2.89 -5.42 12.74
N GLN A 285 3.37 -4.27 13.22
CA GLN A 285 2.86 -3.65 14.45
C GLN A 285 2.24 -2.28 14.17
N GLU A 286 1.05 -2.05 14.74
CA GLU A 286 0.36 -0.76 14.68
C GLU A 286 0.06 -0.24 16.09
N PHE A 287 0.21 1.07 16.27
CA PHE A 287 -0.08 1.78 17.52
C PHE A 287 -0.94 2.99 17.24
N VAL A 288 -2.17 2.98 17.77
CA VAL A 288 -3.08 4.13 17.70
C VAL A 288 -2.62 5.16 18.74
N ILE A 289 -2.34 6.38 18.29
CA ILE A 289 -1.89 7.48 19.13
C ILE A 289 -3.13 8.24 19.63
N PRO A 290 -3.39 8.23 20.95
CA PRO A 290 -4.50 8.99 21.52
C PRO A 290 -4.38 10.47 21.20
N LYS A 291 -5.50 11.12 20.89
CA LYS A 291 -5.57 12.53 20.51
C LYS A 291 -4.81 13.46 21.47
N TYR A 292 -4.99 13.28 22.79
CA TYR A 292 -4.34 14.11 23.82
C TYR A 292 -2.81 14.13 23.75
N VAL A 293 -2.17 13.13 23.13
CA VAL A 293 -0.71 13.06 22.97
C VAL A 293 -0.21 14.14 22.01
N THR A 294 -1.05 14.55 21.05
CA THR A 294 -0.66 15.44 19.95
C THR A 294 -1.62 16.62 19.69
N ASP A 295 -2.77 16.71 20.35
CA ASP A 295 -3.80 17.71 20.04
C ASP A 295 -3.31 19.16 20.15
N ASN A 296 -2.36 19.45 21.05
CA ASN A 296 -1.81 20.80 21.24
C ASN A 296 -0.79 21.23 20.17
N MET A 297 -0.46 20.34 19.23
CA MET A 297 0.52 20.57 18.15
C MET A 297 -0.04 20.24 16.76
N ARG A 298 -1.27 19.73 16.66
CA ARG A 298 -1.93 19.47 15.38
C ARG A 298 -2.35 20.76 14.70
N ARG A 299 -2.36 20.75 13.35
CA ARG A 299 -2.91 21.84 12.52
C ARG A 299 -4.43 21.82 12.47
#